data_AF-A0AAD7R5G3-F1
#
_entry.id   AF-A0AAD7R5G3-F1
#
_cell.length_a   1.000
_cell.length_b   1.000
_cell.length_c   1.000
_cell.angle_alpha   90.00
_cell.angle_beta   90.00
_cell.angle_gamma   90.00
#
_symmetry.space_group_name_H-M   'P 1'
#
loop_
_entity.id
_entity.type
_entity.pdbx_description
1 polymer ?
#
loop_
_entity_poly.entity_id
_entity_poly.type
_entity_poly.pdbx_seq_one_letter_code
_entity_poly.pdbx_strand_id
1 'polypeptide(L)'
;MEAYEGFKRDRLEDEKPKTQFHDKMTKKRLKMFSDIRKKPSASNTNKVILQPDRKLFTHMVLVAESRHLQMSDVLSHPPLPWALANGDGTLRKTNKAVLARELEKQVLPAETIPGPSATIIDGMSLVQKMKGNDQTFSQRAASALTQILHEGARSQRIDVVLMYIRRTRSRMQRERTGVHHRNTVRNIAPGHGIYQWRKFLSSSANKANLIRFLVAEWKTPKLRETG
;
A
#
# COMPACT_ATOMS: atom_id res chain seq x y z
N MET A 1 47.98 24.59 -7.98
CA MET A 1 49.41 24.25 -7.81
C MET A 1 49.69 23.58 -6.47
N GLU A 2 49.17 24.09 -5.35
CA GLU A 2 49.45 23.56 -4.00
C GLU A 2 49.25 22.05 -3.80
N ALA A 3 48.21 21.44 -4.39
CA ALA A 3 47.96 20.01 -4.28
C ALA A 3 48.99 19.14 -5.03
N TYR A 4 49.56 19.65 -6.12
CA TYR A 4 50.59 18.96 -6.89
C TYR A 4 51.94 19.02 -6.15
N GLU A 5 52.29 20.20 -5.62
CA GLU A 5 53.50 20.39 -4.82
C GLU A 5 53.48 19.57 -3.52
N GLY A 6 52.30 19.34 -2.93
CA GLY A 6 52.15 18.42 -1.80
C GLY A 6 52.41 16.96 -2.18
N PHE A 7 51.87 16.51 -3.32
CA PHE A 7 52.07 15.14 -3.80
C PHE A 7 53.53 14.85 -4.13
N LYS A 8 54.21 15.80 -4.79
CA LYS A 8 55.60 15.67 -5.20
C LYS A 8 56.52 15.49 -3.98
N ARG A 9 56.36 16.33 -2.95
CA ARG A 9 57.12 16.23 -1.70
C ARG A 9 56.83 14.94 -0.94
N ASP A 10 55.57 14.64 -0.65
CA ASP A 10 55.23 13.55 0.29
C ASP A 10 55.43 12.13 -0.28
N ARG A 11 55.60 11.98 -1.61
CA ARG A 11 55.66 10.67 -2.27
C ARG A 11 56.79 10.45 -3.28
N LEU A 12 57.41 11.49 -3.82
CA LEU A 12 58.37 11.38 -4.93
C LEU A 12 59.78 11.88 -4.57
N GLU A 13 59.89 12.99 -3.85
CA GLU A 13 61.18 13.68 -3.69
C GLU A 13 61.93 13.36 -2.39
N ASP A 14 61.24 12.97 -1.31
CA ASP A 14 61.89 12.62 -0.04
C ASP A 14 62.53 11.21 -0.10
N GLU A 15 63.79 11.06 0.34
CA GLU A 15 64.51 9.77 0.39
C GLU A 15 63.77 8.69 1.22
N LYS A 16 62.95 9.13 2.17
CA LYS A 16 61.97 8.30 2.87
C LYS A 16 60.57 8.91 2.68
N PRO A 17 59.80 8.45 1.69
CA PRO A 17 58.48 9.01 1.42
C PRO A 17 57.52 8.74 2.57
N LYS A 18 56.75 9.76 2.97
CA LYS A 18 55.81 9.66 4.11
C LYS A 18 54.63 8.72 3.82
N THR A 19 54.29 8.55 2.54
CA THR A 19 53.30 7.59 2.06
C THR A 19 53.86 6.87 0.85
N GLN A 20 53.55 5.59 0.68
CA GLN A 20 54.05 4.86 -0.48
C GLN A 20 53.41 5.40 -1.75
N PHE A 21 54.16 5.36 -2.85
CA PHE A 21 53.69 5.87 -4.13
C PHE A 21 52.33 5.27 -4.54
N HIS A 22 52.15 3.97 -4.31
CA HIS A 22 50.93 3.23 -4.67
C HIS A 22 49.77 3.33 -3.66
N ASP A 23 49.94 4.05 -2.54
CA ASP A 23 48.87 4.19 -1.55
C ASP A 23 47.68 4.96 -2.13
N LYS A 24 46.45 4.54 -1.77
CA LYS A 24 45.23 5.17 -2.29
C LYS A 24 45.17 6.66 -1.94
N MET A 25 45.05 7.51 -2.96
CA MET A 25 44.85 8.95 -2.76
C MET A 25 43.36 9.28 -2.70
N THR A 26 42.92 9.93 -1.62
CA THR A 26 41.50 10.28 -1.45
C THR A 26 41.12 11.45 -2.36
N LYS A 27 40.03 11.30 -3.10
CA LYS A 27 39.54 12.33 -4.03
C LYS A 27 39.10 13.58 -3.26
N LYS A 28 39.83 14.70 -3.40
CA LYS A 28 39.39 16.00 -2.87
C LYS A 28 38.17 16.48 -3.66
N ARG A 29 37.04 16.70 -2.98
CA ARG A 29 35.78 17.19 -3.59
C ARG A 29 35.87 18.69 -3.87
N LEU A 30 36.62 19.06 -4.91
CA LEU A 30 36.68 20.44 -5.38
C LEU A 30 35.38 20.81 -6.11
N LYS A 31 34.91 22.04 -5.90
CA LYS A 31 33.75 22.58 -6.63
C LYS A 31 34.12 22.71 -8.11
N MET A 32 33.26 22.24 -9.00
CA MET A 32 33.45 22.30 -10.45
C MET A 32 32.63 23.43 -11.07
N PHE A 33 32.88 23.79 -12.33
CA PHE A 33 32.07 24.77 -13.07
C PHE A 33 30.56 24.43 -13.12
N SER A 34 30.20 23.16 -12.95
CA SER A 34 28.81 22.70 -12.80
C SER A 34 28.14 23.19 -11.51
N ASP A 35 28.91 23.48 -10.45
CA ASP A 35 28.39 24.01 -9.19
C ASP A 35 28.03 25.51 -9.30
N ILE A 36 28.56 26.23 -10.30
CA ILE A 36 28.27 27.67 -10.53
C ILE A 36 26.85 27.87 -11.08
N ARG A 37 26.25 26.86 -11.73
CA ARG A 37 24.91 26.98 -12.35
C ARG A 37 23.73 26.64 -11.42
N LYS A 38 23.97 26.31 -10.15
CA LYS A 38 22.87 26.06 -9.21
C LYS A 38 22.23 27.39 -8.83
N LYS A 39 21.12 27.75 -9.51
CA LYS A 39 20.19 28.78 -9.01
C LYS A 39 19.84 28.45 -7.55
N PRO A 40 19.73 29.44 -6.65
CA PRO A 40 19.29 29.19 -5.29
C PRO A 40 17.91 28.55 -5.35
N SER A 41 17.86 27.24 -5.08
CA SER A 41 16.58 26.57 -4.91
C SER A 41 16.02 27.06 -3.58
N ALA A 42 14.85 27.71 -3.62
CA ALA A 42 14.03 27.85 -2.42
C ALA A 42 14.02 26.51 -1.69
N SER A 43 14.23 26.53 -0.37
CA SER A 43 14.41 25.30 0.42
C SER A 43 13.29 24.31 0.07
N ASN A 44 13.63 23.03 0.02
CA ASN A 44 12.66 21.98 -0.33
C ASN A 44 11.40 22.05 0.56
N THR A 45 11.52 22.58 1.78
CA THR A 45 10.43 22.83 2.72
C THR A 45 9.37 23.77 2.14
N ASN A 46 9.75 24.93 1.57
CA ASN A 46 8.77 25.90 1.05
C ASN A 46 8.05 25.39 -0.21
N LYS A 47 8.74 24.62 -1.06
CA LYS A 47 8.11 24.01 -2.24
C LYS A 47 7.11 22.91 -1.87
N VAL A 48 7.37 22.17 -0.79
CA VAL A 48 6.48 21.12 -0.28
C VAL A 48 5.19 21.71 0.30
N ILE A 49 5.25 22.91 0.89
CA ILE A 49 4.07 23.60 1.48
C ILE A 49 3.22 24.28 0.39
N LEU A 50 3.83 24.94 -0.59
CA LEU A 50 3.09 25.70 -1.62
C LEU A 50 2.32 24.83 -2.64
N GLN A 51 2.71 23.56 -2.82
CA GLN A 51 2.06 22.66 -3.79
C GLN A 51 0.68 22.13 -3.35
N PRO A 52 0.49 21.65 -2.10
CA PRO A 52 -0.81 21.34 -1.52
C PRO A 52 -1.79 22.52 -1.58
N ASP A 53 -1.33 23.70 -1.15
CA ASP A 53 -2.15 24.92 -1.11
C ASP A 53 -2.68 25.29 -2.49
N ARG A 54 -1.83 25.24 -3.52
CA ARG A 54 -2.26 25.51 -4.91
C ARG A 54 -3.38 24.58 -5.36
N LYS A 55 -3.32 23.28 -5.02
CA LYS A 55 -4.37 22.32 -5.38
C LYS A 55 -5.66 22.63 -4.65
N LEU A 56 -5.58 22.96 -3.36
CA LEU A 56 -6.72 23.35 -2.54
C LEU A 56 -7.41 24.60 -3.10
N PHE A 57 -6.65 25.66 -3.36
CA PHE A 57 -7.18 26.89 -3.96
C PHE A 57 -7.83 26.65 -5.33
N THR A 58 -7.21 25.82 -6.18
CA THR A 58 -7.80 25.46 -7.49
C THR A 58 -9.16 24.78 -7.32
N HIS A 59 -9.28 23.89 -6.34
CA HIS A 59 -10.56 23.24 -6.03
C HIS A 59 -11.59 24.21 -5.47
N MET A 60 -11.19 25.14 -4.59
CA MET A 60 -12.08 26.16 -4.04
C MET A 60 -12.65 27.07 -5.13
N VAL A 61 -11.80 27.55 -6.05
CA VAL A 61 -12.21 28.36 -7.21
C VAL A 61 -13.16 27.58 -8.11
N LEU A 62 -12.85 26.32 -8.43
CA LEU A 62 -13.70 25.48 -9.26
C LEU A 62 -15.09 25.26 -8.63
N VAL A 63 -15.14 25.02 -7.31
CA VAL A 63 -16.39 24.83 -6.59
C VAL A 63 -17.18 26.13 -6.54
N ALA A 64 -16.52 27.25 -6.25
CA ALA A 64 -17.14 28.56 -6.20
C ALA A 64 -17.79 28.91 -7.54
N GLU A 65 -17.06 28.72 -8.64
CA GLU A 65 -17.56 28.94 -10.00
C GLU A 65 -18.74 28.02 -10.31
N SER A 66 -18.61 26.71 -10.05
CA SER A 66 -19.66 25.73 -10.36
C SER A 66 -20.97 25.92 -9.58
N ARG A 67 -20.91 26.61 -8.44
CA ARG A 67 -22.05 26.82 -7.53
C ARG A 67 -22.44 28.29 -7.42
N HIS A 68 -21.84 29.17 -8.23
CA HIS A 68 -22.03 30.62 -8.19
C HIS A 68 -21.88 31.22 -6.78
N LEU A 69 -20.88 30.74 -6.03
CA LEU A 69 -20.57 31.24 -4.70
C LEU A 69 -19.60 32.41 -4.78
N GLN A 70 -19.76 33.40 -3.89
CA GLN A 70 -18.77 34.46 -3.74
C GLN A 70 -17.49 33.91 -3.12
N MET A 71 -16.35 34.22 -3.73
CA MET A 71 -15.06 33.73 -3.26
C MET A 71 -14.72 34.24 -1.85
N SER A 72 -15.20 35.43 -1.47
CA SER A 72 -15.08 35.96 -0.10
C SER A 72 -15.68 35.01 0.93
N ASP A 73 -16.85 34.46 0.64
CA ASP A 73 -17.59 33.58 1.56
C ASP A 73 -16.93 32.21 1.60
N VAL A 74 -16.48 31.71 0.45
CA VAL A 74 -15.73 30.45 0.35
C VAL A 74 -14.42 30.50 1.12
N LEU A 75 -13.72 31.64 1.12
CA LEU A 75 -12.48 31.84 1.87
C LEU A 75 -12.71 32.13 3.36
N SER A 76 -13.91 32.57 3.74
CA SER A 76 -14.29 32.81 5.15
C SER A 76 -14.47 31.52 5.95
N HIS A 77 -14.64 30.38 5.26
CA HIS A 77 -14.79 29.07 5.87
C HIS A 77 -13.57 28.19 5.60
N PRO A 78 -13.13 27.37 6.58
CA PRO A 78 -12.07 26.40 6.33
C PRO A 78 -12.54 25.42 5.25
N PRO A 79 -11.73 25.16 4.21
CA PRO A 79 -12.16 24.40 3.03
C PRO A 79 -12.49 22.94 3.32
N LEU A 80 -12.11 22.44 4.50
CA LEU A 80 -12.58 21.20 5.09
C LEU A 80 -12.71 21.36 6.62
N PRO A 81 -13.71 20.73 7.24
CA PRO A 81 -13.74 20.58 8.70
C PRO A 81 -12.44 19.96 9.19
N TRP A 82 -11.86 20.48 10.28
CA TRP A 82 -10.64 19.93 10.90
C TRP A 82 -10.81 18.47 11.36
N ALA A 83 -12.05 18.02 11.54
CA ALA A 83 -12.37 16.62 11.77
C ALA A 83 -11.99 15.72 10.58
N LEU A 84 -11.98 16.25 9.36
CA LEU A 84 -11.81 15.51 8.10
C LEU A 84 -10.50 15.82 7.37
N ALA A 85 -9.76 16.86 7.76
CA ALA A 85 -8.52 17.29 7.11
C ALA A 85 -7.40 17.59 8.11
N ASN A 86 -6.16 17.40 7.65
CA ASN A 86 -4.97 17.90 8.31
C ASN A 86 -4.81 19.40 8.01
N GLY A 87 -3.95 20.09 8.76
CA GLY A 87 -3.69 21.52 8.57
C GLY A 87 -3.11 21.89 7.20
N ASP A 88 -2.60 20.93 6.44
CA ASP A 88 -2.10 21.07 5.05
C ASP A 88 -3.20 20.83 3.99
N GLY A 89 -4.47 20.73 4.40
CA GLY A 89 -5.62 20.48 3.52
C GLY A 89 -5.72 19.05 3.00
N THR A 90 -4.79 18.15 3.36
CA THR A 90 -4.92 16.73 3.02
C THR A 90 -6.02 16.08 3.85
N LEU A 91 -6.78 15.14 3.27
CA LEU A 91 -7.78 14.40 4.03
C LEU A 91 -7.09 13.62 5.17
N ARG A 92 -7.57 13.82 6.40
CA ARG A 92 -7.16 12.99 7.54
C ARG A 92 -7.49 11.55 7.20
N LYS A 93 -6.46 10.71 7.10
CA LYS A 93 -6.66 9.27 7.03
C LYS A 93 -7.21 8.83 8.37
N THR A 94 -8.53 8.65 8.46
CA THR A 94 -9.15 7.98 9.60
C THR A 94 -8.59 6.56 9.67
N ASN A 95 -7.90 6.23 10.76
CA ASN A 95 -7.45 4.87 10.97
C ASN A 95 -8.69 4.00 11.22
N LYS A 96 -9.12 3.25 10.21
CA LYS A 96 -10.28 2.35 10.30
C LYS A 96 -10.21 1.41 11.50
N ALA A 97 -9.00 1.00 11.90
CA ALA A 97 -8.81 0.14 13.06
C ALA A 97 -9.12 0.86 14.37
N VAL A 98 -8.87 2.17 14.46
CA VAL A 98 -9.24 2.97 15.64
C VAL A 98 -10.75 3.11 15.72
N LEU A 99 -11.42 3.44 14.60
CA LEU A 99 -12.88 3.52 14.59
C LEU A 99 -13.54 2.19 14.96
N ALA A 100 -13.08 1.07 14.40
CA ALA A 100 -13.59 -0.26 14.75
C ALA A 100 -13.44 -0.55 16.25
N ARG A 101 -12.26 -0.28 16.82
CA ARG A 101 -12.02 -0.43 18.27
C ARG A 101 -12.92 0.46 19.12
N GLU A 102 -13.14 1.71 18.72
CA GLU A 102 -14.05 2.61 19.45
C GLU A 102 -15.50 2.14 19.38
N LEU A 103 -15.94 1.57 18.25
CA LEU A 103 -17.28 0.97 18.14
C LEU A 103 -17.40 -0.30 18.98
N GLU A 104 -16.37 -1.16 18.99
CA GLU A 104 -16.32 -2.39 19.78
C GLU A 104 -16.39 -2.12 21.29
N LYS A 105 -15.84 -0.99 21.78
CA LYS A 105 -15.94 -0.62 23.21
C LYS A 105 -17.37 -0.48 23.72
N GLN A 106 -18.33 -0.20 22.84
CA GLN A 106 -19.73 0.03 23.20
C GLN A 106 -20.59 -1.23 23.05
N VAL A 107 -20.00 -2.36 22.67
CA VAL A 107 -20.73 -3.60 22.40
C VAL A 107 -20.18 -4.70 23.29
N LEU A 108 -21.05 -5.27 24.13
CA LEU A 108 -20.71 -6.50 24.84
C LEU A 108 -20.78 -7.68 23.86
N PRO A 109 -19.79 -8.59 23.84
CA PRO A 109 -19.88 -9.81 23.06
C PRO A 109 -21.13 -10.59 23.46
N ALA A 110 -21.91 -11.05 22.49
CA ALA A 110 -23.00 -11.97 22.77
C ALA A 110 -22.40 -13.30 23.25
N GLU A 111 -22.60 -13.63 24.53
CA GLU A 111 -22.08 -14.88 25.13
C GLU A 111 -22.72 -16.13 24.53
N THR A 112 -23.97 -16.01 24.09
CA THR A 112 -24.74 -17.09 23.46
C THR A 112 -25.41 -16.60 22.19
N ILE A 113 -25.21 -17.35 21.11
CA ILE A 113 -25.91 -17.14 19.84
C ILE A 113 -27.08 -18.14 19.85
N PRO A 114 -28.34 -17.68 19.88
CA PRO A 114 -29.49 -18.58 19.83
C PRO A 114 -29.50 -19.39 18.54
N GLY A 115 -29.80 -20.68 18.64
CA GLY A 115 -29.93 -21.56 17.46
C GLY A 115 -31.26 -21.34 16.73
N PRO A 116 -31.33 -21.56 15.40
CA PRO A 116 -30.24 -21.88 14.47
C PRO A 116 -29.41 -20.65 14.05
N SER A 117 -28.07 -20.78 14.07
CA SER A 117 -27.13 -19.70 13.77
C SER A 117 -26.48 -19.84 12.38
N ALA A 118 -26.17 -18.70 11.77
CA ALA A 118 -25.38 -18.61 10.55
C ALA A 118 -24.13 -17.75 10.81
N THR A 119 -22.98 -18.18 10.29
CA THR A 119 -21.75 -17.39 10.29
C THR A 119 -21.46 -16.86 8.91
N ILE A 120 -21.21 -15.55 8.81
CA ILE A 120 -20.73 -14.92 7.60
C ILE A 120 -19.23 -14.68 7.73
N ILE A 121 -18.44 -15.24 6.81
CA ILE A 121 -16.97 -15.14 6.83
C ILE A 121 -16.51 -14.27 5.65
N ASP A 122 -15.67 -13.25 5.91
CA ASP A 122 -14.95 -12.53 4.85
C ASP A 122 -13.81 -13.41 4.33
N GLY A 123 -14.13 -14.24 3.34
CA GLY A 123 -13.19 -15.16 2.72
C GLY A 123 -12.03 -14.46 2.02
N MET A 124 -12.20 -13.23 1.53
CA MET A 124 -11.12 -12.47 0.90
C MET A 124 -10.12 -11.96 1.93
N SER A 125 -10.56 -11.65 3.16
CA SER A 125 -9.65 -11.34 4.27
C SER A 125 -8.86 -12.57 4.71
N LEU A 126 -9.51 -13.73 4.80
CA LEU A 126 -8.89 -15.00 5.17
C LEU A 126 -7.78 -15.37 4.18
N VAL A 127 -8.10 -15.38 2.87
CA VAL A 127 -7.15 -15.64 1.77
C VAL A 127 -5.96 -14.68 1.80
N GLN A 128 -6.17 -13.41 2.17
CA GLN A 128 -5.09 -12.41 2.28
C GLN A 128 -4.17 -12.62 3.49
N LYS A 129 -4.69 -13.18 4.59
CA LYS A 129 -3.91 -13.48 5.80
C LYS A 129 -3.01 -14.72 5.61
N MET A 130 -3.41 -15.65 4.75
CA MET A 130 -2.63 -16.86 4.46
C MET A 130 -1.24 -16.51 3.89
N LYS A 131 -0.20 -17.17 4.41
CA LYS A 131 1.10 -17.25 3.72
C LYS A 131 0.90 -18.15 2.53
N GLY A 132 1.27 -17.72 1.33
CA GLY A 132 0.93 -18.47 0.11
C GLY A 132 2.09 -19.11 -0.63
N ASN A 133 3.32 -18.70 -0.33
CA ASN A 133 4.50 -19.11 -1.09
C ASN A 133 4.75 -20.63 -0.95
N ASP A 134 5.33 -21.20 -2.00
CA ASP A 134 5.83 -22.58 -2.07
C ASP A 134 4.74 -23.66 -1.91
N GLN A 135 3.49 -23.30 -2.20
CA GLN A 135 2.36 -24.22 -2.29
C GLN A 135 1.66 -24.12 -3.64
N THR A 136 0.90 -25.15 -4.00
CA THR A 136 0.04 -25.12 -5.17
C THR A 136 -1.27 -24.39 -4.89
N PHE A 137 -1.98 -23.99 -5.95
CA PHE A 137 -3.31 -23.40 -5.78
C PHE A 137 -4.32 -24.39 -5.17
N SER A 138 -4.25 -25.68 -5.47
CA SER A 138 -5.12 -26.70 -4.85
C SER A 138 -4.89 -26.83 -3.34
N GLN A 139 -3.62 -26.86 -2.90
CA GLN A 139 -3.28 -26.86 -1.48
C GLN A 139 -3.83 -25.62 -0.75
N ARG A 140 -3.82 -24.46 -1.42
CA ARG A 140 -4.41 -23.23 -0.87
C ARG A 140 -5.92 -23.26 -0.83
N ALA A 141 -6.58 -23.84 -1.83
CA ALA A 141 -8.02 -24.03 -1.79
C ALA A 141 -8.43 -24.92 -0.60
N ALA A 142 -7.75 -26.06 -0.41
CA ALA A 142 -7.99 -26.96 0.73
C ALA A 142 -7.74 -26.28 2.08
N SER A 143 -6.62 -25.57 2.21
CA SER A 143 -6.27 -24.85 3.44
C SER A 143 -7.30 -23.76 3.78
N ALA A 144 -7.76 -23.02 2.77
CA ALA A 144 -8.78 -21.98 2.97
C ALA A 144 -10.12 -22.58 3.40
N LEU A 145 -10.55 -23.68 2.78
CA LEU A 145 -11.78 -24.38 3.17
C LEU A 145 -11.70 -24.91 4.60
N THR A 146 -10.57 -25.50 4.99
CA THR A 146 -10.34 -26.00 6.35
C THR A 146 -10.48 -24.89 7.38
N GLN A 147 -9.90 -23.71 7.12
CA GLN A 147 -10.03 -22.55 8.01
C GLN A 147 -11.47 -22.04 8.08
N ILE A 148 -12.18 -22.00 6.96
CA ILE A 148 -13.60 -21.62 6.90
C ILE A 148 -14.47 -22.55 7.75
N LEU A 149 -14.29 -23.86 7.61
CA LEU A 149 -15.03 -24.86 8.37
C LEU A 149 -14.72 -24.77 9.86
N HIS A 150 -13.45 -24.57 10.21
CA HIS A 150 -13.04 -24.38 11.60
C HIS A 150 -13.63 -23.10 12.22
N GLU A 151 -13.59 -21.96 11.51
CA GLU A 151 -14.18 -20.69 11.97
C GLU A 151 -15.71 -20.79 12.10
N GLY A 152 -16.37 -21.58 11.25
CA GLY A 152 -17.82 -21.75 11.22
C GLY A 152 -18.34 -22.97 11.99
N ALA A 153 -17.50 -23.74 12.68
CA ALA A 153 -17.84 -25.06 13.24
C ALA A 153 -19.03 -25.06 14.23
N ARG A 154 -19.38 -23.91 14.80
CA ARG A 154 -20.50 -23.73 15.74
C ARG A 154 -21.80 -23.27 15.07
N SER A 155 -21.81 -23.12 13.75
CA SER A 155 -22.94 -22.60 13.00
C SER A 155 -23.50 -23.66 12.07
N GLN A 156 -24.83 -23.66 11.93
CA GLN A 156 -25.52 -24.59 11.03
C GLN A 156 -25.32 -24.22 9.57
N ARG A 157 -25.02 -22.94 9.31
CA ARG A 157 -24.78 -22.40 7.98
C ARG A 157 -23.55 -21.51 7.98
N ILE A 158 -22.70 -21.68 6.97
CA ILE A 158 -21.52 -20.84 6.73
C ILE A 158 -21.69 -20.16 5.38
N ASP A 159 -21.78 -18.83 5.38
CA ASP A 159 -21.82 -18.01 4.16
C ASP A 159 -20.46 -17.33 3.97
N VAL A 160 -19.76 -17.67 2.89
CA VAL A 160 -18.42 -17.12 2.59
C VAL A 160 -18.51 -15.99 1.57
N VAL A 161 -18.10 -14.78 1.98
CA VAL A 161 -18.09 -13.59 1.13
C VAL A 161 -16.70 -13.44 0.50
N LEU A 162 -16.57 -13.82 -0.78
CA LEU A 162 -15.30 -13.74 -1.53
C LEU A 162 -15.18 -12.48 -2.41
N MET A 163 -16.29 -11.81 -2.72
CA MET A 163 -16.28 -10.64 -3.59
C MET A 163 -17.22 -9.55 -3.07
N TYR A 164 -16.68 -8.34 -2.96
CA TYR A 164 -17.48 -7.14 -2.73
C TYR A 164 -17.92 -6.59 -4.09
N ILE A 165 -19.20 -6.76 -4.43
CA ILE A 165 -19.78 -5.99 -5.53
C ILE A 165 -19.85 -4.51 -5.08
N ARG A 166 -19.50 -3.61 -6.01
CA ARG A 166 -19.79 -2.16 -6.01
C ARG A 166 -18.62 -1.22 -5.72
N ARG A 167 -18.58 -0.17 -6.56
CA ARG A 167 -17.62 0.94 -6.64
C ARG A 167 -17.39 1.62 -5.27
N THR A 168 -16.46 1.13 -4.47
CA THR A 168 -16.05 1.82 -3.24
C THR A 168 -15.03 2.91 -3.55
N ARG A 169 -15.16 4.07 -2.90
CA ARG A 169 -14.20 5.21 -2.98
C ARG A 169 -12.75 4.77 -2.72
N SER A 170 -12.56 3.71 -1.93
CA SER A 170 -11.27 3.06 -1.66
C SER A 170 -10.60 2.44 -2.90
N ARG A 171 -11.37 1.90 -3.85
CA ARG A 171 -10.84 1.36 -5.11
C ARG A 171 -10.33 2.49 -6.02
N MET A 172 -11.10 3.57 -6.13
CA MET A 172 -10.73 4.76 -6.91
C MET A 172 -9.44 5.42 -6.40
N GLN A 173 -9.25 5.47 -5.08
CA GLN A 173 -8.01 5.99 -4.49
C GLN A 173 -6.80 5.08 -4.79
N ARG A 174 -6.98 3.76 -4.81
CA ARG A 174 -5.94 2.77 -5.17
C ARG A 174 -5.58 2.84 -6.65
N GLU A 175 -6.56 3.06 -7.53
CA GLU A 175 -6.33 3.29 -8.96
C GLU A 175 -5.53 4.59 -9.18
N ARG A 176 -5.84 5.66 -8.44
CA ARG A 176 -5.09 6.94 -8.46
C ARG A 176 -3.65 6.86 -7.95
N THR A 177 -3.30 5.87 -7.12
CA THR A 177 -1.93 5.71 -6.59
C THR A 177 -1.04 4.82 -7.46
N GLY A 178 -1.48 4.44 -8.66
CA GLY A 178 -0.65 3.74 -9.63
C GLY A 178 -0.36 2.31 -9.21
N VAL A 179 -1.39 1.45 -9.22
CA VAL A 179 -1.14 0.01 -9.25
C VAL A 179 -0.66 -0.33 -10.66
N HIS A 180 0.67 -0.43 -10.81
CA HIS A 180 1.31 -0.95 -12.01
C HIS A 180 0.66 -2.26 -12.44
N HIS A 181 0.22 -2.33 -13.69
CA HIS A 181 -0.10 -3.57 -14.38
C HIS A 181 1.15 -4.47 -14.36
N ARG A 182 1.26 -5.40 -13.42
CA ARG A 182 2.27 -6.45 -13.45
C ARG A 182 1.63 -7.81 -13.21
N ASN A 183 1.70 -8.63 -14.25
CA ASN A 183 1.46 -10.06 -14.35
C ASN A 183 0.05 -10.52 -13.95
N THR A 184 -0.87 -10.44 -14.92
CA THR A 184 -2.17 -11.12 -14.84
C THR A 184 -1.99 -12.60 -15.16
N VAL A 185 -2.27 -13.47 -14.20
CA VAL A 185 -2.34 -14.91 -14.40
C VAL A 185 -3.75 -15.23 -14.86
N ARG A 186 -3.91 -15.52 -16.15
CA ARG A 186 -5.23 -15.79 -16.76
C ARG A 186 -5.77 -17.17 -16.36
N ASN A 187 -4.90 -18.18 -16.36
CA ASN A 187 -5.28 -19.57 -16.13
C ASN A 187 -4.58 -20.09 -14.86
N ILE A 188 -5.39 -20.34 -13.83
CA ILE A 188 -4.94 -20.98 -12.58
C ILE A 188 -5.29 -22.46 -12.70
N ALA A 189 -4.28 -23.33 -12.65
CA ALA A 189 -4.47 -24.76 -12.58
C ALA A 189 -4.14 -25.27 -11.16
N PRO A 190 -4.76 -26.39 -10.72
CA PRO A 190 -4.56 -26.95 -9.39
C PRO A 190 -3.08 -27.13 -9.00
N GLY A 191 -2.26 -27.65 -9.92
CA GLY A 191 -0.84 -27.95 -9.70
C GLY A 191 0.13 -26.77 -9.87
N HIS A 192 -0.34 -25.58 -10.26
CA HIS A 192 0.56 -24.43 -10.41
C HIS A 192 1.09 -23.98 -9.05
N GLY A 193 2.42 -23.91 -8.94
CA GLY A 193 3.11 -23.39 -7.75
C GLY A 193 2.96 -21.88 -7.58
N ILE A 194 2.85 -21.43 -6.33
CA ILE A 194 2.70 -20.03 -5.97
C ILE A 194 4.02 -19.53 -5.39
N TYR A 195 4.74 -18.68 -6.12
CA TYR A 195 6.02 -18.13 -5.65
C TYR A 195 5.90 -16.75 -4.98
N GLN A 196 4.92 -15.93 -5.40
CA GLN A 196 4.78 -14.54 -4.92
C GLN A 196 3.33 -14.24 -4.54
N TRP A 197 2.81 -14.88 -3.49
CA TRP A 197 1.40 -14.80 -3.11
C TRP A 197 0.89 -13.38 -2.86
N ARG A 198 1.62 -12.58 -2.05
CA ARG A 198 1.22 -11.20 -1.74
C ARG A 198 1.17 -10.33 -3.00
N LYS A 199 2.09 -10.54 -3.93
CA LYS A 199 2.12 -9.83 -5.21
C LYS A 199 1.00 -10.30 -6.14
N PHE A 200 0.75 -11.60 -6.19
CA PHE A 200 -0.38 -12.17 -6.93
C PHE A 200 -1.71 -11.53 -6.48
N LEU A 201 -1.94 -11.45 -5.16
CA LEU A 201 -3.14 -10.83 -4.57
C LEU A 201 -3.19 -9.30 -4.71
N SER A 202 -2.13 -8.63 -5.12
CA SER A 202 -2.16 -7.17 -5.37
C SER A 202 -2.97 -6.81 -6.62
N SER A 203 -3.10 -7.74 -7.58
CA SER A 203 -3.86 -7.58 -8.81
C SER A 203 -5.34 -7.94 -8.61
N SER A 204 -6.23 -7.03 -9.01
CA SER A 204 -7.68 -7.27 -9.00
C SER A 204 -8.10 -8.39 -9.95
N ALA A 205 -7.46 -8.49 -11.11
CA ALA A 205 -7.72 -9.55 -12.08
C ALA A 205 -7.31 -10.93 -11.53
N ASN A 206 -6.15 -11.02 -10.88
CA ASN A 206 -5.68 -12.26 -10.25
C ASN A 206 -6.61 -12.69 -9.10
N LYS A 207 -7.09 -11.73 -8.29
CA LYS A 207 -8.10 -12.00 -7.26
C LYS A 207 -9.38 -12.58 -7.84
N ALA A 208 -9.90 -11.99 -8.93
CA ALA A 208 -11.10 -12.51 -9.59
C ALA A 208 -10.91 -13.93 -10.13
N ASN A 209 -9.76 -14.21 -10.76
CA ASN A 209 -9.42 -15.55 -11.25
C ASN A 209 -9.26 -16.55 -10.10
N LEU A 210 -8.64 -16.14 -9.00
CA LEU A 210 -8.51 -16.96 -7.80
C LEU A 210 -9.88 -17.31 -7.21
N ILE A 211 -10.80 -16.35 -7.10
CA ILE A 211 -12.15 -16.60 -6.58
C ILE A 211 -12.86 -17.65 -7.43
N ARG A 212 -12.78 -17.53 -8.77
CA ARG A 212 -13.36 -18.52 -9.69
C ARG A 212 -12.75 -19.90 -9.47
N PHE A 213 -11.43 -19.97 -9.33
CA PHE A 213 -10.71 -21.22 -9.05
C PHE A 213 -11.15 -21.84 -7.71
N LEU A 214 -11.18 -21.06 -6.62
CA LEU A 214 -11.58 -21.55 -5.29
C LEU A 214 -13.00 -22.15 -5.30
N VAL A 215 -13.94 -21.42 -5.89
CA VAL A 215 -15.34 -21.89 -5.99
C VAL A 215 -15.46 -23.16 -6.83
N ALA A 216 -14.67 -23.31 -7.89
CA ALA A 216 -14.63 -24.52 -8.69
C ALA A 216 -14.01 -25.69 -7.90
N GLU A 217 -12.88 -25.46 -7.25
CA GLU A 217 -12.13 -26.49 -6.51
C GLU A 217 -12.95 -27.01 -5.31
N TRP A 218 -13.63 -26.14 -4.56
CA TRP A 218 -14.48 -26.54 -3.42
C TRP A 218 -15.74 -27.30 -3.82
N LYS A 219 -16.13 -27.26 -5.09
CA LYS A 219 -17.22 -28.10 -5.60
C LYS A 219 -16.78 -29.51 -5.99
N THR A 220 -15.46 -29.78 -6.02
CA THR A 220 -14.95 -31.11 -6.37
C THR A 220 -15.25 -32.12 -5.25
N PRO A 221 -15.51 -33.41 -5.59
CA PRO A 221 -15.86 -34.43 -4.60
C PRO A 221 -14.82 -34.59 -3.48
N LYS A 222 -13.53 -34.50 -3.84
CA LYS A 222 -12.39 -34.64 -2.92
C LYS A 222 -12.46 -33.69 -1.72
N LEU A 223 -12.99 -32.49 -1.91
CA LEU A 223 -13.09 -31.47 -0.86
C LEU A 223 -14.49 -31.37 -0.25
N ARG A 224 -15.49 -32.05 -0.81
CA ARG A 224 -16.84 -32.15 -0.23
C ARG A 224 -16.93 -33.22 0.85
N GLU A 225 -16.18 -34.31 0.69
CA GLU A 225 -16.22 -35.46 1.61
C GLU A 225 -15.37 -35.25 2.88
N THR A 226 -14.58 -34.17 2.94
CA THR A 226 -13.70 -33.83 4.07
C THR A 226 -14.28 -32.75 5.00
N GLY A 227 -15.48 -32.25 4.72
CA GLY A 227 -16.16 -31.20 5.49
C GLY A 227 -17.50 -31.63 6.06
#